data_AF-A0A954HY80-F1
#
_entry.id   AF-A0A954HY80-F1
#
_cell.length_a   1.000
_cell.length_b   1.000
_cell.length_c   1.000
_cell.angle_alpha   90.00
_cell.angle_beta   90.00
_cell.angle_gamma   90.00
#
_symmetry.space_group_name_H-M   'P 1'
#
loop_
_entity.id
_entity.type
_entity.pdbx_description
1 polymer ?
#
loop_
_entity_poly.entity_id
_entity_poly.type
_entity_poly.pdbx_seq_one_letter_code
_entity_poly.pdbx_strand_id
1 'polypeptide(L)'
;GDGLVEQACHTVDWLAWSKNDVPPVSCTAVGGRQIPAEGGNIFDHIEVNYAWEDGTRGFIAQRQSSGCHNENNCYLLGTKGQGSISKGVFITGENPWKYNGDAKSMYQIEHDVFFQSIRDGKPRNDGDRMWKSTLMAIMGRMAAYTGQEVTWEHALNSEEKLVPDLPQGFETPVEFPDYARPGVTKLV
;
A
#
# COMPACT_ATOMS: atom_id res chain seq x y z
N GLY A 1 2.88 8.15 7.10
CA GLY A 1 2.84 8.46 5.66
C GLY A 1 4.23 8.27 5.09
N ASP A 2 4.32 7.92 3.80
CA ASP A 2 5.51 7.80 2.93
C ASP A 2 4.96 7.54 1.52
N GLY A 3 5.81 7.53 0.49
CA GLY A 3 5.37 7.12 -0.85
C GLY A 3 4.69 5.74 -0.90
N LEU A 4 5.02 4.81 0.02
CA LEU A 4 4.34 3.52 0.12
C LEU A 4 2.85 3.66 0.52
N VAL A 5 2.57 4.44 1.56
CA VAL A 5 1.20 4.60 2.11
C VAL A 5 0.40 5.66 1.34
N GLU A 6 1.09 6.60 0.67
CA GLU A 6 0.50 7.72 -0.07
C GLU A 6 0.20 7.39 -1.53
N GLN A 7 1.13 6.74 -2.25
CA GLN A 7 0.99 6.45 -3.69
C GLN A 7 0.91 4.96 -3.98
N ALA A 8 1.87 4.17 -3.48
CA ALA A 8 1.92 2.75 -3.79
C ALA A 8 0.84 1.94 -3.07
N CYS A 9 0.04 2.54 -2.18
CA CYS A 9 -1.14 1.94 -1.60
C CYS A 9 -2.12 1.45 -2.68
N HIS A 10 -2.22 2.16 -3.81
CA HIS A 10 -2.98 1.71 -4.98
C HIS A 10 -2.43 0.42 -5.60
N THR A 11 -1.12 0.24 -5.62
CA THR A 11 -0.50 -1.01 -6.09
C THR A 11 -0.62 -2.12 -5.04
N VAL A 12 -0.61 -1.76 -3.74
CA VAL A 12 -0.95 -2.69 -2.65
C VAL A 12 -2.39 -3.20 -2.80
N ASP A 13 -3.34 -2.34 -3.20
CA ASP A 13 -4.71 -2.76 -3.50
C ASP A 13 -4.72 -3.85 -4.59
N TRP A 14 -3.99 -3.67 -5.69
CA TRP A 14 -3.91 -4.69 -6.75
C TRP A 14 -3.34 -6.02 -6.26
N LEU A 15 -2.31 -5.96 -5.40
CA LEU A 15 -1.74 -7.15 -4.79
C LEU A 15 -2.77 -7.84 -3.88
N ALA A 16 -3.49 -7.07 -3.05
CA ALA A 16 -4.57 -7.60 -2.20
C ALA A 16 -5.69 -8.25 -3.03
N TRP A 17 -6.14 -7.59 -4.10
CA TRP A 17 -7.16 -8.12 -4.99
C TRP A 17 -6.73 -9.43 -5.65
N SER A 18 -5.46 -9.55 -6.04
CA SER A 18 -4.91 -10.79 -6.62
C SER A 18 -4.95 -11.98 -5.66
N LYS A 19 -5.04 -11.70 -4.36
CA LYS A 19 -5.17 -12.66 -3.26
C LYS A 19 -6.59 -12.73 -2.70
N ASN A 20 -7.60 -12.26 -3.45
CA ASN A 20 -8.99 -12.21 -3.03
C ASN A 20 -9.18 -11.48 -1.69
N ASP A 21 -8.46 -10.36 -1.49
CA ASP A 21 -8.50 -9.55 -0.27
C ASP A 21 -8.05 -10.28 1.01
N VAL A 22 -7.43 -11.47 0.88
CA VAL A 22 -6.84 -12.19 2.02
C VAL A 22 -5.53 -11.48 2.41
N PRO A 23 -5.40 -10.98 3.66
CA PRO A 23 -4.18 -10.32 4.09
C PRO A 23 -2.99 -11.28 4.20
N PRO A 24 -1.75 -10.78 4.07
CA PRO A 24 -0.55 -11.56 4.36
C PRO A 24 -0.44 -11.81 5.88
N VAL A 25 0.21 -12.92 6.26
CA VAL A 25 0.47 -13.24 7.67
C VAL A 25 1.64 -12.44 8.24
N SER A 26 2.63 -12.14 7.41
CA SER A 26 3.77 -11.31 7.78
C SER A 26 4.36 -10.58 6.58
N CYS A 27 5.21 -9.60 6.86
CA CYS A 27 6.07 -8.99 5.88
C CYS A 27 7.41 -8.57 6.48
N THR A 28 8.40 -8.49 5.61
CA THR A 28 9.69 -7.84 5.88
C THR A 28 9.94 -6.80 4.81
N ALA A 29 10.58 -5.69 5.14
CA ALA A 29 10.87 -4.67 4.16
C ALA A 29 12.24 -4.04 4.38
N VAL A 30 12.77 -3.51 3.28
CA VAL A 30 13.93 -2.63 3.28
C VAL A 30 13.49 -1.26 2.79
N GLY A 31 14.20 -0.23 3.21
CA GLY A 31 13.93 1.12 2.76
C GLY A 31 14.89 2.09 3.40
N GLY A 32 14.78 3.33 2.96
CA GLY A 32 15.58 4.39 3.52
C GLY A 32 15.26 5.73 2.89
N ARG A 33 16.19 6.65 3.12
CA ARG A 33 16.10 8.02 2.66
C ARG A 33 17.43 8.41 2.05
N GLN A 34 17.48 8.51 0.72
CA GLN A 34 18.67 8.93 0.00
C GLN A 34 18.64 10.41 -0.37
N ILE A 35 17.48 10.90 -0.85
CA ILE A 35 17.20 12.28 -1.19
C ILE A 35 16.19 12.82 -0.17
N PRO A 36 16.61 13.71 0.74
CA PRO A 36 15.73 14.23 1.76
C PRO A 36 14.53 14.99 1.18
N ALA A 37 13.32 14.64 1.63
CA ALA A 37 12.16 15.52 1.47
C ALA A 37 12.33 16.75 2.39
N GLU A 38 12.18 17.95 1.83
CA GLU A 38 12.29 19.21 2.58
C GLU A 38 11.34 19.22 3.78
N GLY A 39 11.89 19.34 4.99
CA GLY A 39 11.11 19.35 6.25
C GLY A 39 10.40 18.06 6.62
N GLY A 40 10.51 16.99 5.83
CA GLY A 40 9.90 15.68 6.12
C GLY A 40 10.88 14.71 6.78
N ASN A 41 10.38 13.66 7.42
CA ASN A 41 11.17 12.57 8.00
C ASN A 41 10.90 11.20 7.34
N ILE A 42 10.22 11.23 6.19
CA ILE A 42 9.80 10.06 5.41
C ILE A 42 10.95 9.40 4.65
N PHE A 43 10.75 8.12 4.30
CA PHE A 43 11.59 7.36 3.38
C PHE A 43 11.24 7.72 1.92
N ASP A 44 12.25 7.76 1.04
CA ASP A 44 12.05 8.04 -0.38
C ASP A 44 11.98 6.75 -1.23
N HIS A 45 12.33 5.60 -0.64
CA HIS A 45 12.16 4.28 -1.23
C HIS A 45 11.89 3.21 -0.19
N ILE A 46 10.98 2.29 -0.51
CA ILE A 46 10.64 1.11 0.29
C ILE A 46 10.41 -0.08 -0.64
N GLU A 47 10.94 -1.24 -0.27
CA GLU A 47 10.63 -2.53 -0.89
C GLU A 47 10.13 -3.52 0.17
N VAL A 48 8.90 -4.00 -0.01
CA VAL A 48 8.20 -4.88 0.92
C VAL A 48 8.09 -6.28 0.34
N ASN A 49 8.30 -7.28 1.18
CA ASN A 49 8.14 -8.71 0.90
C ASN A 49 7.01 -9.25 1.79
N TYR A 50 5.82 -9.43 1.24
CA TYR A 50 4.67 -10.01 1.92
C TYR A 50 4.66 -11.54 1.81
N ALA A 51 4.20 -12.21 2.87
CA ALA A 51 4.08 -13.66 2.94
C ALA A 51 2.64 -14.08 3.28
N TRP A 52 2.10 -15.07 2.56
CA TRP A 52 0.80 -15.69 2.85
C TRP A 52 0.97 -17.11 3.39
N GLU A 53 -0.05 -17.63 4.08
CA GLU A 53 -0.06 -18.99 4.65
C GLU A 53 0.14 -20.08 3.59
N ASP A 54 -0.35 -19.85 2.37
CA ASP A 54 -0.21 -20.79 1.25
C ASP A 54 1.20 -20.81 0.64
N GLY A 55 2.15 -20.08 1.24
CA GLY A 55 3.54 -19.97 0.79
C GLY A 55 3.75 -18.99 -0.36
N THR A 56 2.70 -18.36 -0.88
CA THR A 56 2.85 -17.33 -1.92
C THR A 56 3.50 -16.07 -1.36
N ARG A 57 4.21 -15.36 -2.24
CA ARG A 57 4.95 -14.14 -1.92
C ARG A 57 4.46 -13.01 -2.82
N GLY A 58 4.43 -11.81 -2.26
CA GLY A 58 4.08 -10.58 -2.97
C GLY A 58 5.12 -9.52 -2.67
N PHE A 59 5.52 -8.79 -3.71
CA PHE A 59 6.59 -7.80 -3.63
C PHE A 59 6.05 -6.45 -4.06
N ILE A 60 6.31 -5.42 -3.26
CA ILE A 60 5.97 -4.04 -3.60
C ILE A 60 7.26 -3.22 -3.51
N ALA A 61 7.66 -2.62 -4.62
CA ALA A 61 8.75 -1.66 -4.67
C ALA A 61 8.17 -0.27 -4.95
N GLN A 62 8.55 0.70 -4.13
CA GLN A 62 8.14 2.09 -4.26
C GLN A 62 9.39 2.99 -4.20
N ARG A 63 9.44 3.99 -5.09
CA ARG A 63 10.48 5.03 -5.10
C ARG A 63 9.92 6.38 -5.51
N GLN A 64 10.36 7.45 -4.86
CA GLN A 64 10.08 8.84 -5.18
C GLN A 64 11.39 9.60 -5.43
N SER A 65 12.09 9.24 -6.51
CA SER A 65 13.35 9.87 -6.91
C SER A 65 13.30 10.28 -8.39
N SER A 66 13.41 11.58 -8.64
CA SER A 66 13.41 12.15 -10.00
C SER A 66 14.58 11.62 -10.84
N GLY A 67 14.38 11.54 -12.16
CA GLY A 67 15.41 11.09 -13.11
C GLY A 67 15.67 9.58 -13.15
N CYS A 68 14.92 8.78 -12.38
CA CYS A 68 14.99 7.33 -12.41
C CYS A 68 14.00 6.71 -13.43
N HIS A 69 14.14 5.40 -13.68
CA HIS A 69 13.11 4.62 -14.34
C HIS A 69 11.77 4.76 -13.59
N ASN A 70 10.66 4.92 -14.30
CA ASN A 70 9.33 5.07 -13.70
C ASN A 70 8.41 3.96 -14.20
N GLU A 71 7.71 3.35 -13.26
CA GLU A 71 6.76 2.29 -13.52
C GLU A 71 5.67 2.31 -12.46
N ASN A 72 4.43 2.04 -12.87
CA ASN A 72 3.30 1.77 -11.98
C ASN A 72 2.54 0.58 -12.55
N ASN A 73 3.08 -0.60 -12.29
CA ASN A 73 2.60 -1.87 -12.80
C ASN A 73 2.53 -2.88 -11.65
N CYS A 74 1.57 -3.82 -11.74
CA CYS A 74 1.56 -5.03 -10.94
C CYS A 74 1.67 -6.24 -11.88
N TYR A 75 2.59 -7.15 -11.53
CA TYR A 75 2.83 -8.39 -12.27
C TYR A 75 2.41 -9.57 -11.41
N LEU A 76 1.64 -10.49 -12.00
CA LEU A 76 1.20 -11.72 -11.37
C LEU A 76 1.88 -12.88 -12.08
N LEU A 77 2.80 -13.56 -11.41
CA LEU A 77 3.59 -14.63 -12.01
C LEU A 77 3.06 -15.98 -11.52
N GLY A 78 2.53 -16.79 -12.44
CA GLY A 78 2.04 -18.13 -12.17
C GLY A 78 2.79 -19.19 -12.98
N THR A 79 2.59 -20.46 -12.62
CA THR A 79 3.21 -21.60 -13.31
C THR A 79 2.65 -21.85 -14.71
N LYS A 80 1.45 -21.32 -15.00
CA LYS A 80 0.71 -21.53 -16.26
C LYS A 80 0.54 -20.26 -17.10
N GLY A 81 1.11 -19.15 -16.66
CA GLY A 81 0.86 -17.85 -17.27
C GLY A 81 1.27 -16.68 -16.41
N GLN A 82 1.10 -15.48 -16.96
CA GLN A 82 1.42 -14.23 -16.29
C GLN A 82 0.27 -13.24 -16.45
N GLY A 83 -0.08 -12.56 -15.37
CA GLY A 83 -0.98 -11.41 -15.37
C GLY A 83 -0.21 -10.10 -15.28
N SER A 84 -0.79 -9.04 -15.83
CA SER A 84 -0.29 -7.68 -15.64
C SER A 84 -1.44 -6.70 -15.50
N ILE A 85 -1.32 -5.82 -14.51
CA ILE A 85 -2.20 -4.69 -14.26
C ILE A 85 -1.36 -3.43 -14.43
N SER A 86 -1.72 -2.61 -15.41
CA SER A 86 -1.05 -1.36 -15.76
C SER A 86 -2.08 -0.41 -16.40
N LYS A 87 -1.71 0.29 -17.48
CA LYS A 87 -2.69 0.97 -18.36
C LYS A 87 -3.69 0.01 -19.01
N GLY A 88 -3.42 -1.29 -19.00
CA GLY A 88 -4.35 -2.35 -19.40
C GLY A 88 -4.23 -3.56 -18.49
N VAL A 89 -5.21 -4.47 -18.58
CA VAL A 89 -5.27 -5.71 -17.80
C VAL A 89 -5.24 -6.91 -18.75
N PHE A 90 -4.25 -7.78 -18.59
CA PHE A 90 -4.08 -8.96 -19.43
C PHE A 90 -3.51 -10.15 -18.66
N ILE A 91 -3.79 -11.34 -19.20
CA ILE A 91 -3.25 -12.64 -18.79
C ILE A 91 -2.71 -13.31 -20.06
N THR A 92 -1.48 -13.82 -19.99
CA THR A 92 -0.84 -14.66 -21.02
C THR A 92 -0.62 -16.07 -20.48
N GLY A 93 -0.34 -17.05 -21.36
CA GLY A 93 -0.06 -18.45 -20.98
C GLY A 93 -1.11 -19.42 -21.51
N GLU A 94 -1.42 -20.46 -20.74
CA GLU A 94 -2.36 -21.53 -21.15
C GLU A 94 -3.79 -21.02 -21.39
N ASN A 95 -4.24 -20.03 -20.60
CA ASN A 95 -5.57 -19.44 -20.70
C ASN A 95 -5.46 -17.92 -20.89
N PRO A 96 -5.10 -17.45 -22.09
CA PRO A 96 -4.89 -16.04 -22.33
C PRO A 96 -6.22 -15.28 -22.23
N TRP A 97 -6.19 -14.12 -21.59
CA TRP A 97 -7.34 -13.24 -21.43
C TRP A 97 -6.91 -11.79 -21.46
N LYS A 98 -7.77 -10.90 -21.93
CA LYS A 98 -7.53 -9.46 -21.92
C LYS A 98 -8.84 -8.74 -21.61
N TYR A 99 -8.76 -7.71 -20.77
CA TYR A 99 -9.89 -6.81 -20.60
C TYR A 99 -10.11 -6.01 -21.90
N ASN A 100 -11.31 -6.13 -22.48
CA ASN A 100 -11.71 -5.43 -23.71
C ASN A 100 -12.91 -4.48 -23.48
N GLY A 101 -13.23 -4.16 -22.23
CA GLY A 101 -14.29 -3.20 -21.92
C GLY A 101 -13.85 -1.76 -22.14
N ASP A 102 -14.83 -0.86 -22.17
CA ASP A 102 -14.57 0.56 -22.37
C ASP A 102 -13.69 1.13 -21.26
N ALA A 103 -12.70 1.93 -21.66
CA ALA A 103 -11.92 2.75 -20.73
C ALA A 103 -12.75 3.94 -20.26
N LYS A 104 -13.69 3.68 -19.34
CA LYS A 104 -14.46 4.73 -18.67
C LYS A 104 -13.59 5.37 -17.58
N SER A 105 -13.82 6.66 -17.32
CA SER A 105 -13.18 7.36 -16.21
C SER A 105 -13.50 6.66 -14.89
N MET A 106 -12.46 6.24 -14.16
CA MET A 106 -12.62 5.61 -12.84
C MET A 106 -13.38 6.53 -11.86
N TYR A 107 -13.11 7.84 -11.91
CA TYR A 107 -13.79 8.84 -11.10
C TYR A 107 -15.28 8.92 -11.41
N GLN A 108 -15.64 8.81 -12.70
CA GLN A 108 -17.04 8.86 -13.10
C GLN A 108 -17.78 7.59 -12.65
N ILE A 109 -17.16 6.42 -12.80
CA ILE A 109 -17.74 5.15 -12.32
C ILE A 109 -18.01 5.24 -10.81
N GLU A 110 -17.03 5.71 -10.04
CA GLU A 110 -17.18 5.83 -8.59
C GLU A 110 -18.33 6.78 -8.20
N HIS A 111 -18.42 7.94 -8.86
CA HIS A 111 -19.54 8.86 -8.67
C HIS A 111 -20.89 8.26 -9.07
N ASP A 112 -20.97 7.56 -10.20
CA ASP A 112 -22.20 6.91 -10.65
C ASP A 112 -22.67 5.89 -9.61
N VAL A 113 -21.75 5.04 -9.13
CA VAL A 113 -22.02 4.04 -8.09
C VAL A 113 -22.45 4.70 -6.78
N PHE A 114 -21.72 5.73 -6.33
CA PHE A 114 -22.03 6.46 -5.10
C PHE A 114 -23.41 7.10 -5.16
N PHE A 115 -23.71 7.87 -6.21
CA PHE A 115 -24.99 8.54 -6.33
C PHE A 115 -26.15 7.56 -6.55
N GLN A 116 -25.93 6.47 -7.27
CA GLN A 116 -26.93 5.40 -7.40
C GLN A 116 -27.24 4.77 -6.04
N SER A 117 -26.20 4.48 -5.23
CA SER A 117 -26.37 3.89 -3.89
C SER A 117 -27.24 4.77 -2.96
N ILE A 118 -27.11 6.09 -3.06
CA ILE A 118 -27.94 7.06 -2.33
C ILE A 118 -29.38 7.03 -2.84
N ARG A 119 -29.58 7.13 -4.16
CA ARG A 119 -30.93 7.19 -4.76
C ARG A 119 -31.72 5.90 -4.53
N ASP A 120 -31.05 4.76 -4.54
CA ASP A 120 -31.66 3.45 -4.30
C ASP A 120 -31.85 3.13 -2.82
N GLY A 121 -31.31 3.95 -1.90
CA GLY A 121 -31.31 3.66 -0.47
C GLY A 121 -30.52 2.39 -0.13
N LYS A 122 -29.53 2.02 -0.94
CA LYS A 122 -28.68 0.83 -0.79
C LYS A 122 -27.22 1.24 -0.72
N PRO A 123 -26.74 1.68 0.46
CA PRO A 123 -25.36 2.11 0.62
C PRO A 123 -24.37 1.01 0.20
N ARG A 124 -23.37 1.38 -0.60
CA ARG A 124 -22.24 0.50 -0.90
C ARG A 124 -21.22 0.61 0.23
N ASN A 125 -20.77 -0.53 0.74
CA ASN A 125 -19.76 -0.59 1.80
C ASN A 125 -18.61 -1.50 1.36
N ASP A 126 -17.51 -0.88 0.93
CA ASP A 126 -16.24 -1.55 0.64
C ASP A 126 -15.27 -1.52 1.84
N GLY A 127 -15.75 -1.12 3.02
CA GLY A 127 -14.93 -0.87 4.20
C GLY A 127 -14.05 -2.06 4.58
N ASP A 128 -14.59 -3.28 4.53
CA ASP A 128 -13.84 -4.49 4.90
C ASP A 128 -12.56 -4.70 4.07
N ARG A 129 -12.62 -4.49 2.77
CA ARG A 129 -11.41 -4.58 1.93
C ARG A 129 -10.52 -3.36 2.05
N MET A 130 -11.11 -2.17 2.17
CA MET A 130 -10.36 -0.91 2.24
C MET A 130 -9.48 -0.83 3.48
N TRP A 131 -10.00 -1.23 4.65
CA TRP A 131 -9.20 -1.20 5.88
C TRP A 131 -8.06 -2.22 5.82
N LYS A 132 -8.29 -3.40 5.21
CA LYS A 132 -7.26 -4.43 5.06
C LYS A 132 -6.12 -3.98 4.15
N SER A 133 -6.41 -3.47 2.95
CA SER A 133 -5.35 -3.02 2.04
C SER A 133 -4.60 -1.80 2.58
N THR A 134 -5.30 -0.90 3.27
CA THR A 134 -4.68 0.21 4.00
C THR A 134 -3.73 -0.30 5.08
N LEU A 135 -4.17 -1.27 5.90
CA LEU A 135 -3.33 -1.85 6.94
C LEU A 135 -2.14 -2.61 6.33
N MET A 136 -2.28 -3.28 5.19
CA MET A 136 -1.16 -3.89 4.47
C MET A 136 -0.09 -2.85 4.11
N ALA A 137 -0.47 -1.69 3.59
CA ALA A 137 0.48 -0.61 3.27
C ALA A 137 1.18 -0.07 4.53
N ILE A 138 0.43 0.13 5.62
CA ILE A 138 0.97 0.57 6.92
C ILE A 138 1.95 -0.48 7.46
N MET A 139 1.58 -1.75 7.45
CA MET A 139 2.39 -2.89 7.86
C MET A 139 3.72 -2.94 7.10
N GLY A 140 3.70 -2.72 5.77
CA GLY A 140 4.92 -2.62 4.96
C GLY A 140 5.83 -1.46 5.38
N ARG A 141 5.26 -0.30 5.73
CA ARG A 141 6.01 0.84 6.27
C ARG A 141 6.62 0.52 7.63
N MET A 142 5.84 -0.08 8.53
CA MET A 142 6.32 -0.48 9.86
C MET A 142 7.53 -1.42 9.75
N ALA A 143 7.45 -2.40 8.85
CA ALA A 143 8.56 -3.32 8.59
C ALA A 143 9.80 -2.58 8.07
N ALA A 144 9.62 -1.64 7.13
CA ALA A 144 10.73 -0.89 6.55
C ALA A 144 11.41 0.01 7.57
N TYR A 145 10.61 0.67 8.42
CA TYR A 145 11.07 1.64 9.41
C TYR A 145 11.81 0.98 10.58
N THR A 146 11.30 -0.17 11.03
CA THR A 146 11.86 -0.90 12.18
C THR A 146 12.95 -1.88 11.77
N GLY A 147 12.92 -2.36 10.51
CA GLY A 147 13.76 -3.47 10.04
C GLY A 147 13.36 -4.84 10.61
N GLN A 148 12.18 -4.94 11.23
CA GLN A 148 11.67 -6.19 11.82
C GLN A 148 10.71 -6.90 10.87
N GLU A 149 10.50 -8.20 11.09
CA GLU A 149 9.33 -8.87 10.56
C GLU A 149 8.09 -8.35 11.31
N VAL A 150 7.12 -7.86 10.56
CA VAL A 150 5.83 -7.40 11.10
C VAL A 150 4.79 -8.44 10.73
N THR A 151 4.07 -8.95 11.71
CA THR A 151 2.93 -9.84 11.50
C THR A 151 1.65 -9.02 11.32
N TRP A 152 0.61 -9.63 10.75
CA TRP A 152 -0.70 -8.99 10.68
C TRP A 152 -1.20 -8.53 12.05
N GLU A 153 -0.99 -9.36 13.07
CA GLU A 153 -1.38 -9.06 14.46
C GLU A 153 -0.58 -7.90 15.05
N HIS A 154 0.72 -7.79 14.77
CA HIS A 154 1.53 -6.64 15.19
C HIS A 154 0.98 -5.34 14.59
N ALA A 155 0.63 -5.34 13.30
CA ALA A 155 0.10 -4.16 12.65
C ALA A 155 -1.29 -3.78 13.18
N LEU A 156 -2.16 -4.78 13.41
CA LEU A 156 -3.52 -4.56 13.88
C LEU A 156 -3.58 -4.00 15.30
N ASN A 157 -2.64 -4.38 16.16
CA ASN A 157 -2.61 -3.99 17.57
C ASN A 157 -1.52 -2.97 17.90
N SER A 158 -0.93 -2.32 16.89
CA SER A 158 0.11 -1.31 17.10
C SER A 158 -0.42 -0.13 17.92
N GLU A 159 0.37 0.29 18.91
CA GLU A 159 0.09 1.49 19.70
C GLU A 159 0.87 2.73 19.19
N GLU A 160 1.49 2.65 18.01
CA GLU A 160 2.25 3.77 17.42
C GLU A 160 1.37 5.01 17.25
N LYS A 161 1.80 6.13 17.86
CA LYS A 161 1.17 7.44 17.70
C LYS A 161 2.05 8.33 16.83
N LEU A 162 1.62 8.54 15.59
CA LEU A 162 2.30 9.42 14.64
C LEU A 162 1.81 10.87 14.69
N VAL A 163 0.58 11.09 15.13
CA VAL A 163 0.02 12.43 15.33
C VAL A 163 0.39 12.87 16.74
N PRO A 164 1.14 13.97 16.92
CA PRO A 164 1.51 14.46 18.25
C PRO A 164 0.29 15.00 18.98
N ASP A 165 0.36 15.03 20.30
CA ASP A 165 -0.63 15.75 21.12
C ASP A 165 -0.54 17.26 20.83
N LEU A 166 -1.68 17.92 20.66
CA LEU A 166 -1.78 19.35 20.35
C LEU A 166 -2.42 20.14 21.52
N PRO A 167 -1.76 20.26 22.69
CA PRO A 167 -2.34 20.85 23.89
C PRO A 167 -2.71 22.33 23.73
N GLN A 168 -2.12 23.03 22.76
CA GLN A 168 -2.40 24.43 22.44
C GLN A 168 -3.06 24.61 21.07
N GLY A 169 -3.64 23.54 20.50
CA GLY A 169 -4.20 23.57 19.14
C GLY A 169 -3.12 23.92 18.10
N PHE A 170 -3.43 24.81 17.17
CA PHE A 170 -2.51 25.26 16.12
C PHE A 170 -1.29 26.05 16.63
N GLU A 171 -1.32 26.54 17.88
CA GLU A 171 -0.19 27.22 18.51
C GLU A 171 0.79 26.24 19.18
N THR A 172 0.51 24.93 19.14
CA THR A 172 1.44 23.92 19.65
C THR A 172 2.74 23.99 18.85
N PRO A 173 3.92 24.17 19.50
CA PRO A 173 5.20 24.20 18.79
C PRO A 173 5.40 22.92 17.98
N VAL A 174 5.87 23.07 16.74
CA VAL A 174 6.16 21.92 15.88
C VAL A 174 7.45 21.26 16.35
N GLU A 175 7.32 20.06 16.91
CA GLU A 175 8.44 19.16 17.15
C GLU A 175 8.52 18.14 16.01
N PHE A 176 9.63 18.16 15.26
CA PHE A 176 9.84 17.20 14.20
C PHE A 176 10.37 15.89 14.79
N PRO A 177 9.69 14.74 14.58
CA PRO A 177 10.21 13.46 15.01
C PRO A 177 11.46 13.13 14.20
N ASP A 178 12.45 12.51 14.87
CA ASP A 178 13.57 11.89 14.19
C ASP A 178 13.08 10.92 13.10
N TYR A 179 13.83 10.84 12.01
CA TYR A 179 13.53 9.86 10.97
C TYR A 179 13.76 8.44 11.50
N ALA A 180 13.01 7.49 10.96
CA ALA A 180 13.13 6.10 11.36
C ALA A 180 14.49 5.51 10.95
N ARG A 181 15.06 4.70 11.84
CA ARG A 181 16.33 4.01 11.62
C ARG A 181 16.09 2.51 11.81
N PRO A 182 16.15 1.70 10.73
CA PRO A 182 15.98 0.27 10.83
C PRO A 182 16.97 -0.33 11.84
N GLY A 183 16.49 -1.22 12.72
CA GLY A 183 17.25 -1.79 13.83
C GLY A 183 17.29 -0.93 15.11
N VAL A 184 16.93 0.36 15.03
CA VAL A 184 16.87 1.27 16.18
C VAL A 184 15.42 1.62 16.52
N THR A 185 14.65 2.06 15.53
CA THR A 185 13.21 2.34 15.67
C THR A 185 12.49 1.07 16.10
N LYS A 186 11.67 1.19 17.15
CA LYS A 186 10.95 0.05 17.72
C LYS A 186 9.59 -0.11 17.05
N LEU A 187 9.20 -1.37 16.89
CA LEU A 187 7.82 -1.73 16.66
C LEU A 187 7.07 -1.54 18.00
N VAL A 188 5.97 -0.78 17.96
CA VAL A 188 5.15 -0.41 19.12
C VAL A 188 3.71 -0.73 18.81
#